data_AF-A0A7X9S5V9-F1
#
_entry.id   AF-A0A7X9S5V9-F1
#
_cell.length_a   1.000
_cell.length_b   1.000
_cell.length_c   1.000
_cell.angle_alpha   90.00
_cell.angle_beta   90.00
_cell.angle_gamma   90.00
#
_symmetry.space_group_name_H-M   'P 1'
#
loop_
_entity.id
_entity.type
_entity.pdbx_description
1 polymer ?
#
loop_
_entity_poly.entity_id
_entity_poly.type
_entity_poly.pdbx_seq_one_letter_code
_entity_poly.pdbx_strand_id
1 'polypeptide(L)'
;MEADNWNINSNPIATNDAIITLYRINALDKSNKIVQEIVKYLESHDSFDEQQKRWLFAIESNKDYPHAVWWEKKDSDGINGYNPTVSLATFLICFGENKSYYEDIVRNAFLFLEENEDISGDSLKCFLLSYELLSKNEIKNIIRN
;
A
#
# COMPACT_ATOMS: atom_id res chain seq x y z
N MET A 1 -12.92 -4.34 -2.10
CA MET A 1 -12.80 -4.09 -3.54
C MET A 1 -13.47 -2.76 -3.80
N GLU A 2 -12.74 -1.86 -4.44
CA GLU A 2 -13.33 -0.66 -5.04
C GLU A 2 -14.50 -1.06 -5.95
N ALA A 3 -15.62 -0.34 -5.84
CA ALA A 3 -16.86 -0.71 -6.50
C ALA A 3 -16.74 -0.67 -8.04
N ASP A 4 -15.76 0.06 -8.55
CA ASP A 4 -15.51 0.32 -9.96
C ASP A 4 -14.17 -0.26 -10.46
N ASN A 5 -13.58 -1.23 -9.74
CA ASN A 5 -12.46 -2.05 -10.21
C ASN A 5 -12.73 -3.54 -9.97
N TRP A 6 -13.08 -4.26 -11.03
CA TRP A 6 -13.54 -5.66 -10.94
C TRP A 6 -12.44 -6.68 -11.30
N ASN A 7 -11.18 -6.27 -11.30
CA ASN A 7 -10.07 -7.20 -11.49
C ASN A 7 -10.04 -8.24 -10.36
N ILE A 8 -10.16 -9.51 -10.71
CA ILE A 8 -10.19 -10.62 -9.75
C ILE A 8 -8.79 -11.04 -9.28
N ASN A 9 -7.74 -10.58 -9.96
CA ASN A 9 -6.36 -10.85 -9.58
C ASN A 9 -5.96 -9.96 -8.40
N SER A 10 -5.06 -10.47 -7.56
CA SER A 10 -4.42 -9.67 -6.51
C SER A 10 -3.77 -8.43 -7.13
N ASN A 11 -4.05 -7.26 -6.56
CA ASN A 11 -3.48 -6.00 -6.99
C ASN A 11 -3.26 -5.08 -5.78
N PRO A 12 -2.36 -4.08 -5.89
CA PRO A 12 -1.96 -3.28 -4.73
C PRO A 12 -3.11 -2.47 -4.10
N ILE A 13 -4.00 -1.91 -4.91
CA ILE A 13 -5.12 -1.10 -4.43
C ILE A 13 -6.15 -1.95 -3.69
N ALA A 14 -6.60 -3.06 -4.29
CA ALA A 14 -7.54 -3.97 -3.63
C ALA A 14 -6.93 -4.61 -2.38
N THR A 15 -5.61 -4.85 -2.37
CA THR A 15 -4.88 -5.33 -1.19
C THR A 15 -4.88 -4.28 -0.08
N ASN A 16 -4.65 -3.01 -0.41
CA ASN A 16 -4.72 -1.92 0.55
C ASN A 16 -6.11 -1.77 1.17
N ASP A 17 -7.18 -1.89 0.37
CA ASP A 17 -8.56 -1.90 0.88
C ASP A 17 -8.81 -3.04 1.88
N ALA A 18 -8.27 -4.22 1.57
CA ALA A 18 -8.37 -5.37 2.45
C ALA A 18 -7.66 -5.09 3.78
N ILE A 19 -6.45 -4.51 3.75
CA ILE A 19 -5.70 -4.10 4.95
C ILE A 19 -6.49 -3.08 5.76
N ILE A 20 -7.03 -2.02 5.12
CA ILE A 20 -7.84 -1.00 5.79
C ILE A 20 -9.08 -1.64 6.45
N THR A 21 -9.73 -2.57 5.75
CA THR A 21 -10.91 -3.27 6.27
C THR A 21 -10.54 -4.12 7.50
N LEU A 22 -9.49 -4.94 7.40
CA LEU A 22 -8.99 -5.76 8.50
C LEU A 22 -8.56 -4.91 9.70
N TYR A 23 -7.92 -3.77 9.44
CA TYR A 23 -7.54 -2.81 10.48
C TYR A 23 -8.77 -2.27 11.23
N ARG A 24 -9.79 -1.82 10.50
CA ARG A 24 -11.02 -1.24 11.06
C ARG A 24 -11.78 -2.22 11.96
N ILE A 25 -11.75 -3.51 11.62
CA ILE A 25 -12.41 -4.55 12.41
C ILE A 25 -11.48 -5.22 13.43
N ASN A 26 -10.27 -4.69 13.62
CA ASN A 26 -9.26 -5.22 14.54
C ASN A 26 -8.89 -6.69 14.30
N ALA A 27 -8.77 -7.09 13.02
CA ALA A 27 -8.46 -8.46 12.57
C ALA A 27 -7.04 -8.61 11.98
N LEU A 28 -6.21 -7.58 12.10
CA LEU A 28 -4.79 -7.65 11.73
C LEU A 28 -4.00 -8.41 12.80
N ASP A 29 -3.78 -9.70 12.55
CA ASP A 29 -3.05 -10.61 13.43
C ASP A 29 -2.10 -11.51 12.60
N LYS A 30 -0.88 -11.76 13.09
CA LYS A 30 0.12 -12.57 12.38
C LYS A 30 -0.27 -14.03 12.17
N SER A 31 -1.16 -14.56 13.01
CA SER A 31 -1.72 -15.92 12.88
C SER A 31 -2.90 -15.98 11.91
N ASN A 32 -3.45 -14.83 11.49
CA ASN A 32 -4.54 -14.77 10.54
C ASN A 32 -4.04 -15.14 9.14
N LYS A 33 -4.65 -16.19 8.54
CA LYS A 33 -4.30 -16.66 7.20
C LYS A 33 -4.39 -15.57 6.13
N ILE A 34 -5.37 -14.65 6.22
CA ILE A 34 -5.50 -13.56 5.25
C ILE A 34 -4.30 -12.62 5.35
N VAL A 35 -3.85 -12.30 6.58
CA VAL A 35 -2.66 -11.46 6.80
C VAL A 35 -1.41 -12.13 6.22
N GLN A 36 -1.24 -13.44 6.43
CA GLN A 36 -0.12 -14.20 5.89
C GLN A 36 -0.11 -14.23 4.35
N GLU A 37 -1.26 -14.40 3.71
CA GLU A 37 -1.35 -14.36 2.24
C GLU A 37 -1.11 -12.95 1.69
N ILE A 38 -1.54 -11.88 2.39
CA ILE A 38 -1.20 -10.50 2.02
C ILE A 38 0.31 -10.26 2.12
N VAL A 39 0.96 -10.70 3.21
CA VAL A 39 2.43 -10.62 3.35
C VAL A 39 3.10 -11.31 2.17
N LYS A 40 2.72 -12.55 1.87
CA LYS A 40 3.28 -13.33 0.76
C LYS A 40 3.09 -12.64 -0.60
N TYR A 41 1.91 -12.08 -0.86
CA TYR A 41 1.66 -11.32 -2.09
C TYR A 41 2.58 -10.10 -2.19
N LEU A 42 2.64 -9.29 -1.13
CA LEU A 42 3.44 -8.07 -1.16
C LEU A 42 4.94 -8.38 -1.26
N GLU A 43 5.45 -9.38 -0.53
CA GLU A 43 6.86 -9.82 -0.60
C GLU A 43 7.24 -10.47 -1.95
N SER A 44 6.25 -10.93 -2.73
CA SER A 44 6.52 -11.41 -4.10
C SER A 44 6.89 -10.28 -5.07
N HIS A 45 6.63 -9.02 -4.68
CA HIS A 45 6.84 -7.83 -5.50
C HIS A 45 6.08 -7.87 -6.84
N ASP A 46 5.01 -8.66 -6.91
CA ASP A 46 4.06 -8.56 -8.02
C ASP A 46 3.43 -7.17 -8.04
N SER A 47 3.40 -6.55 -9.22
CA SER A 47 2.98 -5.15 -9.42
C SER A 47 3.77 -4.13 -8.56
N PHE A 48 5.07 -4.38 -8.36
CA PHE A 48 6.01 -3.46 -7.72
C PHE A 48 7.09 -3.00 -8.71
N ASP A 49 7.34 -1.69 -8.78
CA ASP A 49 8.45 -1.09 -9.49
C ASP A 49 9.67 -0.99 -8.56
N GLU A 50 10.69 -1.81 -8.83
CA GLU A 50 11.92 -1.86 -8.03
C GLU A 50 12.78 -0.60 -8.13
N GLN A 51 12.75 0.08 -9.28
CA GLN A 51 13.57 1.27 -9.50
C GLN A 51 13.02 2.44 -8.69
N GLN A 52 11.70 2.61 -8.71
CA GLN A 52 11.00 3.67 -7.98
C GLN A 52 10.68 3.27 -6.54
N LYS A 53 10.75 1.98 -6.22
CA LYS A 53 10.32 1.37 -4.96
C LYS A 53 8.86 1.69 -4.66
N ARG A 54 7.97 1.39 -5.62
CA ARG A 54 6.53 1.68 -5.53
C ARG A 54 5.71 0.48 -5.98
N TRP A 55 4.67 0.16 -5.22
CA TRP A 55 3.58 -0.62 -5.79
C TRP A 55 2.76 0.25 -6.73
N LEU A 56 2.33 -0.36 -7.84
CA LEU A 56 1.56 0.29 -8.87
C LEU A 56 0.13 0.61 -8.39
N PHE A 57 -0.33 1.82 -8.69
CA PHE A 57 -1.73 2.23 -8.52
C PHE A 57 -2.61 1.59 -9.61
N ALA A 58 -2.15 1.61 -10.86
CA ALA A 58 -2.83 1.01 -12.00
C ALA A 58 -1.96 -0.11 -12.61
N ILE A 59 -2.53 -1.31 -12.75
CA ILE A 59 -1.86 -2.49 -13.28
C ILE A 59 -2.44 -2.90 -14.63
N GLU A 60 -1.65 -3.57 -15.47
CA GLU A 60 -2.04 -3.87 -16.85
C GLU A 60 -3.29 -4.77 -16.92
N SER A 61 -3.39 -5.75 -16.03
CA SER A 61 -4.52 -6.69 -16.02
C SER A 61 -5.85 -6.06 -15.64
N ASN A 62 -5.89 -4.80 -15.17
CA ASN A 62 -7.16 -4.09 -14.97
C ASN A 62 -7.92 -3.95 -16.30
N LYS A 63 -7.22 -3.85 -17.43
CA LYS A 63 -7.81 -3.73 -18.78
C LYS A 63 -8.68 -4.93 -19.16
N ASP A 64 -8.44 -6.08 -18.54
CA ASP A 64 -9.13 -7.33 -18.85
C ASP A 64 -10.49 -7.48 -18.13
N TYR A 65 -10.86 -6.53 -17.27
CA TYR A 65 -12.07 -6.58 -16.44
C TYR A 65 -12.85 -5.26 -16.48
N PRO A 66 -14.14 -5.22 -16.14
CA PRO A 66 -14.85 -3.95 -15.99
C PRO A 66 -14.18 -3.03 -14.97
N HIS A 67 -13.85 -1.80 -15.38
CA HIS A 67 -13.20 -0.82 -14.53
C HIS A 67 -13.51 0.62 -14.97
N ALA A 68 -13.39 1.57 -14.04
CA ALA A 68 -13.34 2.99 -14.37
C ALA A 68 -12.01 3.38 -15.03
N VAL A 69 -12.03 4.38 -15.90
CA VAL A 69 -10.91 4.79 -16.78
C VAL A 69 -9.61 5.20 -16.06
N TRP A 70 -9.67 5.51 -14.76
CA TRP A 70 -8.48 5.85 -13.97
C TRP A 70 -7.73 4.62 -13.45
N TRP A 71 -8.34 3.43 -13.48
CA TRP A 71 -7.68 2.16 -13.17
C TRP A 71 -6.91 1.59 -14.36
N GLU A 72 -7.10 2.16 -15.54
CA GLU A 72 -6.37 1.78 -16.74
C GLU A 72 -4.94 2.28 -16.67
N LYS A 73 -3.97 1.37 -16.75
CA LYS A 73 -2.57 1.74 -16.88
C LYS A 73 -2.36 2.40 -18.25
N LYS A 74 -2.22 3.72 -18.24
CA LYS A 74 -1.90 4.54 -19.43
C LYS A 74 -0.41 4.37 -19.81
N ASP A 75 0.08 5.21 -20.70
CA ASP A 75 1.51 5.30 -21.04
C ASP A 75 2.40 5.80 -19.86
N SER A 76 1.82 6.10 -18.70
CA SER A 76 2.55 6.39 -17.47
C SER A 76 3.05 5.10 -16.79
N ASP A 77 3.92 5.26 -15.81
CA ASP A 77 4.45 4.15 -15.00
C ASP A 77 3.36 3.40 -14.19
N GLY A 78 2.18 4.00 -14.02
CA GLY A 78 1.10 3.47 -13.20
C GLY A 78 1.28 3.79 -11.72
N ILE A 79 2.13 4.74 -11.37
CA ILE A 79 2.42 5.18 -10.01
C ILE A 79 1.61 6.44 -9.68
N ASN A 80 1.14 6.53 -8.44
CA ASN A 80 0.43 7.70 -7.92
C ASN A 80 1.04 8.13 -6.58
N GLY A 81 2.18 8.84 -6.65
CA GLY A 81 2.95 9.25 -5.48
C GLY A 81 3.34 8.05 -4.61
N TYR A 82 2.82 8.00 -3.38
CA TYR A 82 2.99 6.87 -2.45
C TYR A 82 1.68 6.11 -2.20
N ASN A 83 0.61 6.36 -2.94
CA ASN A 83 -0.60 5.56 -2.89
C ASN A 83 -0.48 4.34 -3.84
N PRO A 84 -0.68 3.09 -3.37
CA PRO A 84 -0.92 2.65 -1.99
C PRO A 84 0.37 2.30 -1.22
N THR A 85 1.54 2.50 -1.83
CA THR A 85 2.84 2.08 -1.31
C THR A 85 3.08 2.32 0.18
N VAL A 86 2.78 3.51 0.73
CA VAL A 86 3.14 3.83 2.13
C VAL A 86 2.44 2.92 3.15
N SER A 87 1.16 2.59 2.93
CA SER A 87 0.43 1.69 3.82
C SER A 87 0.85 0.24 3.63
N LEU A 88 1.13 -0.18 2.39
CA LEU A 88 1.62 -1.54 2.09
C LEU A 88 3.00 -1.80 2.69
N ALA A 89 3.93 -0.85 2.55
CA ALA A 89 5.26 -0.93 3.14
C ALA A 89 5.17 -0.99 4.68
N THR A 90 4.37 -0.11 5.30
CA THR A 90 4.17 -0.14 6.75
C THR A 90 3.53 -1.44 7.24
N PHE A 91 2.60 -2.01 6.47
CA PHE A 91 2.04 -3.33 6.77
C PHE A 91 3.16 -4.40 6.82
N LEU A 92 4.08 -4.42 5.85
CA LEU A 92 5.20 -5.36 5.86
C LEU A 92 6.19 -5.13 7.01
N ILE A 93 6.37 -3.89 7.47
CA ILE A 93 7.17 -3.62 8.68
C ILE A 93 6.52 -4.25 9.93
N CYS A 94 5.20 -4.21 10.02
CA CYS A 94 4.46 -4.77 11.15
C CYS A 94 4.37 -6.31 11.09
N PHE A 95 4.08 -6.86 9.90
CA PHE A 95 3.65 -8.25 9.72
C PHE A 95 4.62 -9.14 8.94
N GLY A 96 5.53 -8.58 8.13
CA GLY A 96 6.50 -9.32 7.30
C GLY A 96 7.87 -9.52 7.93
N GLU A 97 8.81 -10.04 7.15
CA GLU A 97 10.15 -10.43 7.60
C GLU A 97 11.23 -9.38 7.32
N ASN A 98 11.30 -8.83 6.10
CA ASN A 98 12.37 -7.91 5.66
C ASN A 98 12.07 -6.43 5.97
N LYS A 99 12.06 -6.07 7.25
CA LYS A 99 11.59 -4.75 7.70
C LYS A 99 12.41 -3.58 7.20
N SER A 100 13.74 -3.68 7.21
CA SER A 100 14.63 -2.54 6.92
C SER A 100 14.43 -1.97 5.51
N TYR A 101 14.16 -2.83 4.52
CA TYR A 101 13.90 -2.38 3.16
C TYR A 101 12.63 -1.51 3.08
N TYR A 102 11.57 -1.92 3.78
CA TYR A 102 10.30 -1.19 3.80
C TYR A 102 10.34 0.05 4.71
N GLU A 103 11.16 0.04 5.77
CA GLU A 103 11.39 1.21 6.62
C GLU A 103 11.92 2.41 5.82
N ASP A 104 12.85 2.18 4.88
CA ASP A 104 13.36 3.23 4.00
C ASP A 104 12.28 3.80 3.07
N ILE A 105 11.38 2.94 2.56
CA ILE A 105 10.25 3.38 1.72
C ILE A 105 9.32 4.27 2.53
N VAL A 106 8.97 3.85 3.75
CA VAL A 106 8.07 4.62 4.63
C VAL A 106 8.71 5.96 5.02
N ARG A 107 10.01 5.97 5.35
CA ARG A 107 10.73 7.21 5.65
C ARG A 107 10.67 8.20 4.49
N ASN A 108 10.95 7.74 3.27
CA ASN A 108 10.87 8.58 2.08
C ASN A 108 9.44 9.03 1.76
N ALA A 109 8.44 8.22 2.09
CA ALA A 109 7.03 8.60 1.95
C ALA A 109 6.66 9.78 2.85
N PHE A 110 7.09 9.76 4.11
CA PHE A 110 6.80 10.85 5.05
C PHE A 110 7.59 12.11 4.72
N LEU A 111 8.82 12.00 4.22
CA LEU A 111 9.54 13.16 3.67
C LEU A 111 8.79 13.78 2.48
N PHE A 112 8.27 12.94 1.57
CA PHE A 112 7.43 13.41 0.48
C PHE A 112 6.16 14.11 1.00
N LEU A 113 5.52 13.60 2.05
CA LEU A 113 4.37 14.25 2.67
C LEU A 113 4.71 15.63 3.27
N GLU A 114 5.89 15.78 3.88
CA GLU A 114 6.37 17.06 4.43
C GLU A 114 6.64 18.11 3.34
N GLU A 115 7.09 17.67 2.17
CA GLU A 115 7.51 18.55 1.06
C GLU A 115 6.37 18.94 0.10
N ASN A 116 5.19 18.31 0.22
CA ASN A 116 4.09 18.48 -0.73
C ASN A 116 2.79 18.88 -0.02
N GLU A 117 2.26 20.06 -0.38
CA GLU A 117 1.02 20.60 0.21
C GLU A 117 -0.26 20.06 -0.46
N ASP A 118 -0.17 19.58 -1.70
CA ASP A 118 -1.31 19.06 -2.47
C ASP A 118 -1.29 17.52 -2.52
N ILE A 119 -1.84 16.90 -1.47
CA ILE A 119 -1.99 15.45 -1.35
C ILE A 119 -3.46 15.10 -1.43
N SER A 120 -3.82 14.21 -2.36
CA SER A 120 -5.20 13.76 -2.51
C SER A 120 -5.71 13.05 -1.25
N GLY A 121 -7.02 13.11 -1.02
CA GLY A 121 -7.65 12.45 0.13
C GLY A 121 -7.38 10.94 0.18
N ASP A 122 -7.31 10.27 -0.98
CA ASP A 122 -7.03 8.83 -1.04
C ASP A 122 -5.58 8.51 -0.68
N SER A 123 -4.63 9.35 -1.10
CA SER A 123 -3.24 9.25 -0.66
C SER A 123 -3.12 9.50 0.84
N LEU A 124 -3.80 10.52 1.37
CA LEU A 124 -3.78 10.86 2.80
C LEU A 124 -4.32 9.72 3.68
N LYS A 125 -5.35 8.99 3.23
CA LYS A 125 -5.83 7.78 3.94
C LYS A 125 -4.72 6.74 4.14
N CYS A 126 -3.85 6.55 3.15
CA CYS A 126 -2.74 5.60 3.23
C CYS A 126 -1.69 6.06 4.26
N PHE A 127 -1.38 7.37 4.30
CA PHE A 127 -0.50 7.95 5.31
C PHE A 127 -1.07 7.84 6.73
N LEU A 128 -2.37 8.09 6.90
CA LEU A 128 -3.05 7.92 8.19
C LEU A 128 -3.00 6.46 8.66
N LEU A 129 -3.32 5.50 7.79
CA LEU A 129 -3.21 4.08 8.13
C LEU A 129 -1.77 3.72 8.52
N SER A 130 -0.79 4.22 7.78
CA SER A 130 0.62 4.01 8.11
C SER A 130 0.97 4.54 9.51
N TYR A 131 0.60 5.78 9.82
CA TYR A 131 0.84 6.36 11.14
C TYR A 131 0.17 5.54 12.27
N GLU A 132 -1.07 5.11 12.06
CA GLU A 132 -1.82 4.33 13.04
C GLU A 132 -1.20 2.93 13.25
N LEU A 133 -0.77 2.25 12.19
CA LEU A 133 -0.11 0.95 12.28
C LEU A 133 1.22 1.03 13.01
N LEU A 134 2.07 2.02 12.68
CA LEU A 134 3.32 2.26 13.40
C LEU A 134 3.07 2.52 14.89
N SER A 135 2.10 3.39 15.19
CA SER A 135 1.75 3.74 16.57
C SER A 135 1.21 2.54 17.36
N LYS A 136 0.27 1.76 16.79
CA LYS A 136 -0.32 0.59 17.46
C LYS A 136 0.68 -0.54 17.71
N ASN A 137 1.70 -0.67 16.86
CA ASN A 137 2.74 -1.70 17.00
C ASN A 137 3.98 -1.18 17.75
N GLU A 138 3.90 0.02 18.34
CA GLU A 138 4.98 0.67 19.09
C GLU A 138 6.29 0.81 18.29
N ILE A 139 6.19 0.91 16.96
CA ILE A 139 7.34 1.03 16.06
C ILE A 139 7.73 2.51 15.96
N LYS A 140 8.96 2.82 16.38
CA LYS A 140 9.50 4.18 16.50
C LYS A 140 10.68 4.41 15.55
N ASN A 141 11.08 5.66 15.38
CA ASN A 141 12.27 6.09 14.62
C ASN A 141 12.22 5.89 13.09
N ILE A 142 11.05 5.56 12.53
CA ILE A 142 10.84 5.51 11.06
C ILE A 142 10.43 6.88 10.53
N ILE A 143 9.47 7.51 11.20
CA ILE A 143 8.96 8.85 10.88
C ILE A 143 9.50 9.86 11.90
N ARG A 144 9.71 11.11 11.48
CA ARG A 144 10.11 12.18 12.41
C ARG A 144 8.93 12.51 13.32
N ASN A 145 9.21 12.71 14.61
CA ASN A 145 8.24 13.18 15.60
C ASN A 145 8.06 14.69 15.50
#